data_AF-A0A6F7W6Z3-F1
#
_entry.id   AF-A0A6F7W6Z3-F1
#
_cell.length_a   1.000
_cell.length_b   1.000
_cell.length_c   1.000
_cell.angle_alpha   90.00
_cell.angle_beta   90.00
_cell.angle_gamma   90.00
#
_symmetry.space_group_name_H-M   'P 1'
#
loop_
_entity.id
_entity.type
_entity.pdbx_description
1 polymer ?
#
loop_
_entity_poly.entity_id
_entity_poly.type
_entity_poly.pdbx_seq_one_letter_code
_entity_poly.pdbx_strand_id
1 'polypeptide(L)'
;MAEKASKKTAAPAPDRTGEDRPRLLLLDGHSLAYRAFFALPAENFNTTTGQTTNAIYGFISMLANTLRDEQPTHLAVAFDVSRKTWRSEQFTEYKANRSKSPDEFKGQVELIGELLDAMNITRFAVDGFEADDVIATLATQAEEQGFDVLIVTGDRDSFQLVTDHVTVLYPTKGVSELTRFTPGKVHEKYGLTPAQYPDFAALRGDPSDNLPGIPGVGEKTAAKWINQFGSFKELVERVDEVKGKVGEKLRDHLESVKLNRQLTELVRDVELAAGPEGLGRTPYDREALSVILDALEFRHQNFRDRIMAVDPGAAADEPAAAEPGIAVRSEEHTSELQSPCNLVCRL
;
A
#
# COMPACT_ATOMS: atom_id res chain seq x y z
N MET A 1 -9.55 -5.14 -46.18
CA MET A 1 -8.91 -6.07 -45.23
C MET A 1 -7.96 -5.28 -44.34
N ALA A 2 -8.47 -4.70 -43.26
CA ALA A 2 -7.67 -4.13 -42.18
C ALA A 2 -8.61 -3.77 -41.02
N GLU A 3 -8.76 -4.67 -40.08
CA GLU A 3 -9.21 -4.35 -38.72
C GLU A 3 -8.75 -5.48 -37.81
N LYS A 4 -7.66 -5.26 -37.07
CA LYS A 4 -7.29 -6.08 -35.92
C LYS A 4 -7.28 -5.17 -34.71
N ALA A 5 -8.43 -5.08 -34.07
CA ALA A 5 -8.59 -4.49 -32.75
C ALA A 5 -7.83 -5.33 -31.73
N SER A 6 -6.94 -4.66 -30.98
CA SER A 6 -6.19 -5.21 -29.86
C SER A 6 -7.15 -5.46 -28.69
N LYS A 7 -7.40 -6.74 -28.38
CA LYS A 7 -8.25 -7.16 -27.27
C LYS A 7 -7.40 -7.13 -26.00
N LYS A 8 -7.51 -6.03 -25.25
CA LYS A 8 -6.91 -5.85 -23.91
C LYS A 8 -7.67 -6.75 -22.93
N THR A 9 -7.06 -7.84 -22.49
CA THR A 9 -7.64 -8.75 -21.50
C THR A 9 -7.73 -8.01 -20.17
N ALA A 10 -8.95 -7.62 -19.77
CA ALA A 10 -9.23 -7.18 -18.41
C ALA A 10 -9.05 -8.39 -17.48
N ALA A 11 -8.31 -8.20 -16.38
CA ALA A 11 -8.24 -9.19 -15.32
C ALA A 11 -9.65 -9.37 -14.71
N PRO A 12 -10.04 -10.60 -14.31
CA PRO A 12 -11.34 -10.82 -13.70
C PRO A 12 -11.41 -10.06 -12.37
N ALA A 13 -12.53 -9.36 -12.15
CA ALA A 13 -12.87 -8.79 -10.86
C ALA A 13 -12.95 -9.91 -9.80
N PRO A 14 -12.52 -9.68 -8.56
CA PRO A 14 -12.58 -10.70 -7.53
C PRO A 14 -14.03 -11.11 -7.27
N ASP A 15 -14.22 -12.43 -7.18
CA ASP A 15 -15.45 -13.13 -6.86
C ASP A 15 -15.95 -12.68 -5.48
N ARG A 16 -17.14 -12.07 -5.42
CA ARG A 16 -17.76 -11.57 -4.17
C ARG A 16 -18.51 -12.71 -3.46
N THR A 17 -17.82 -13.76 -3.10
CA THR A 17 -18.39 -14.89 -2.34
C THR A 17 -17.56 -15.20 -1.10
N GLY A 18 -17.86 -14.48 -0.02
CA GLY A 18 -17.34 -14.64 1.35
C GLY A 18 -17.82 -13.46 2.19
N GLU A 19 -18.10 -13.65 3.48
CA GLU A 19 -18.45 -12.56 4.42
C GLU A 19 -17.51 -11.36 4.20
N ASP A 20 -18.04 -10.14 4.04
CA ASP A 20 -17.27 -8.93 3.68
C ASP A 20 -16.21 -8.63 4.76
N ARG A 21 -15.02 -9.20 4.60
CA ARG A 21 -13.86 -8.95 5.45
C ARG A 21 -13.42 -7.49 5.27
N PRO A 22 -13.21 -6.73 6.36
CA PRO A 22 -12.67 -5.39 6.25
C PRO A 22 -11.33 -5.41 5.51
N ARG A 23 -11.13 -4.46 4.61
CA ARG A 23 -9.89 -4.33 3.85
C ARG A 23 -9.02 -3.22 4.41
N LEU A 24 -7.81 -3.58 4.83
CA LEU A 24 -6.77 -2.67 5.30
C LEU A 24 -5.72 -2.45 4.21
N LEU A 25 -5.48 -1.19 3.85
CA LEU A 25 -4.40 -0.79 2.97
C LEU A 25 -3.26 -0.18 3.79
N LEU A 26 -2.07 -0.75 3.67
CA LEU A 26 -0.84 -0.28 4.32
C LEU A 26 0.12 0.23 3.26
N LEU A 27 0.61 1.46 3.40
CA LEU A 27 1.58 2.05 2.48
C LEU A 27 2.93 2.25 3.17
N ASP A 28 3.98 1.86 2.47
CA ASP A 28 5.34 2.30 2.77
C ASP A 28 5.54 3.73 2.22
N GLY A 29 5.41 4.70 3.11
CA GLY A 29 5.46 6.13 2.79
C GLY A 29 6.79 6.54 2.17
N HIS A 30 7.91 6.06 2.73
CA HIS A 30 9.25 6.41 2.28
C HIS A 30 9.57 5.81 0.91
N SER A 31 9.29 4.51 0.71
CA SER A 31 9.56 3.83 -0.55
C SER A 31 8.75 4.40 -1.70
N LEU A 32 7.47 4.71 -1.47
CA LEU A 32 6.60 5.30 -2.50
C LEU A 32 6.96 6.75 -2.81
N ALA A 33 7.28 7.57 -1.79
CA ALA A 33 7.74 8.94 -2.01
C ALA A 33 9.06 8.97 -2.80
N TYR A 34 10.02 8.12 -2.43
CA TYR A 34 11.31 8.02 -3.13
C TYR A 34 11.10 7.58 -4.58
N ARG A 35 10.24 6.59 -4.82
CA ARG A 35 9.88 6.17 -6.17
C ARG A 35 9.25 7.29 -7.00
N ALA A 36 8.32 8.05 -6.42
CA ALA A 36 7.71 9.20 -7.06
C ALA A 36 8.75 10.25 -7.46
N PHE A 37 9.70 10.54 -6.57
CA PHE A 37 10.78 11.51 -6.81
C PHE A 37 11.63 11.16 -8.04
N PHE A 38 12.03 9.89 -8.20
CA PHE A 38 12.86 9.49 -9.35
C PHE A 38 12.07 9.17 -10.62
N ALA A 39 10.76 8.91 -10.51
CA ALA A 39 9.92 8.62 -11.66
C ALA A 39 9.46 9.88 -12.41
N LEU A 40 9.42 11.03 -11.74
CA LEU A 40 8.91 12.28 -12.29
C LEU A 40 10.04 13.34 -12.39
N PRO A 41 10.21 14.00 -13.55
CA PRO A 41 11.28 14.97 -13.74
C PRO A 41 11.05 16.22 -12.87
N ALA A 42 11.92 16.43 -11.88
CA ALA A 42 11.80 17.51 -10.89
C ALA A 42 11.67 18.90 -11.52
N GLU A 43 12.31 19.14 -12.67
CA GLU A 43 12.27 20.42 -13.41
C GLU A 43 10.84 20.87 -13.77
N ASN A 44 9.93 19.92 -13.98
CA ASN A 44 8.53 20.18 -14.34
C ASN A 44 7.61 20.37 -13.12
N PHE A 45 8.14 20.21 -11.91
CA PHE A 45 7.37 20.22 -10.67
C PHE A 45 8.04 21.10 -9.62
N ASN A 46 7.94 22.42 -9.83
CA ASN A 46 8.40 23.42 -8.87
C ASN A 46 7.34 24.50 -8.71
N THR A 47 7.14 24.96 -7.47
CA THR A 47 6.34 26.15 -7.20
C THR A 47 7.06 27.41 -7.67
N THR A 48 6.34 28.53 -7.75
CA THR A 48 6.94 29.85 -8.02
C THR A 48 7.96 30.28 -6.95
N THR A 49 7.87 29.70 -5.75
CA THR A 49 8.82 29.92 -4.64
C THR A 49 10.06 29.01 -4.69
N GLY A 50 10.14 28.11 -5.67
CA GLY A 50 11.28 27.20 -5.86
C GLY A 50 11.19 25.89 -5.07
N GLN A 51 10.06 25.58 -4.44
CA GLN A 51 9.84 24.30 -3.77
C GLN A 51 9.57 23.21 -4.81
N THR A 52 10.38 22.16 -4.82
CA THR A 52 10.15 20.98 -5.67
C THR A 52 8.99 20.15 -5.13
N THR A 53 8.12 19.66 -6.02
CA THR A 53 6.85 18.99 -5.66
C THR A 53 6.59 17.67 -6.40
N ASN A 54 7.58 17.15 -7.13
CA ASN A 54 7.45 15.91 -7.93
C ASN A 54 7.12 14.67 -7.07
N ALA A 55 7.78 14.51 -5.92
CA ALA A 55 7.53 13.38 -5.02
C ALA A 55 6.12 13.45 -4.45
N ILE A 56 5.67 14.65 -4.05
CA ILE A 56 4.33 14.87 -3.49
C ILE A 56 3.26 14.53 -4.53
N TYR A 57 3.39 15.08 -5.74
CA TYR A 57 2.44 14.84 -6.83
C TYR A 57 2.36 13.36 -7.19
N GLY A 58 3.51 12.69 -7.32
CA GLY A 58 3.57 11.27 -7.63
C GLY A 58 2.98 10.42 -6.51
N PHE A 59 3.35 10.67 -5.26
CA PHE A 59 2.84 9.94 -4.10
C PHE A 59 1.31 10.03 -3.99
N ILE A 60 0.74 11.23 -4.05
CA ILE A 60 -0.72 11.41 -3.97
C ILE A 60 -1.42 10.81 -5.19
N SER A 61 -0.82 10.88 -6.38
CA SER A 61 -1.35 10.20 -7.57
C SER A 61 -1.40 8.69 -7.39
N MET A 62 -0.37 8.09 -6.78
CA MET A 62 -0.32 6.67 -6.47
C MET A 62 -1.39 6.30 -5.44
N LEU A 63 -1.46 7.05 -4.33
CA LEU A 63 -2.45 6.86 -3.29
C LEU A 63 -3.88 6.93 -3.85
N ALA A 64 -4.23 7.99 -4.58
CA ALA A 64 -5.57 8.17 -5.14
C ALA A 64 -5.96 7.06 -6.14
N ASN A 65 -5.00 6.54 -6.91
CA ASN A 65 -5.26 5.41 -7.80
C ASN A 65 -5.51 4.12 -7.01
N THR A 66 -4.65 3.80 -6.05
CA THR A 66 -4.81 2.60 -5.22
C THR A 66 -6.10 2.64 -4.41
N LEU A 67 -6.47 3.80 -3.84
CA LEU A 67 -7.74 3.94 -3.12
C LEU A 67 -8.96 3.73 -4.01
N ARG A 68 -8.92 4.22 -5.25
CA ARG A 68 -9.99 4.01 -6.23
C ARG A 68 -10.12 2.53 -6.61
N ASP A 69 -9.00 1.88 -6.89
CA ASP A 69 -8.96 0.53 -7.46
C ASP A 69 -9.25 -0.53 -6.38
N GLU A 70 -8.74 -0.34 -5.16
CA GLU A 70 -8.83 -1.33 -4.08
C GLU A 70 -9.98 -1.06 -3.11
N GLN A 71 -10.49 0.18 -3.06
CA GLN A 71 -11.58 0.63 -2.18
C GLN A 71 -11.44 0.12 -0.73
N PRO A 72 -10.31 0.37 -0.05
CA PRO A 72 -10.11 -0.14 1.29
C PRO A 72 -11.02 0.57 2.29
N THR A 73 -11.41 -0.16 3.33
CA THR A 73 -12.16 0.35 4.48
C THR A 73 -11.27 1.03 5.52
N HIS A 74 -10.01 0.58 5.62
CA HIS A 74 -9.02 1.04 6.57
C HIS A 74 -7.71 1.40 5.85
N LEU A 75 -6.96 2.36 6.37
CA LEU A 75 -5.77 2.89 5.73
C LEU A 75 -4.74 3.39 6.75
N ALA A 76 -3.47 3.04 6.54
CA ALA A 76 -2.36 3.68 7.21
C ALA A 76 -1.12 3.81 6.32
N VAL A 77 -0.26 4.76 6.68
CA VAL A 77 1.03 4.98 6.03
C VAL A 77 2.14 4.91 7.08
N ALA A 78 3.16 4.10 6.84
CA ALA A 78 4.34 4.02 7.70
C ALA A 78 5.52 4.80 7.09
N PHE A 79 6.26 5.52 7.91
CA PHE A 79 7.44 6.28 7.53
C PHE A 79 8.64 5.89 8.41
N ASP A 80 9.82 5.82 7.82
CA ASP A 80 11.08 5.73 8.55
C ASP A 80 11.35 7.02 9.34
N VAL A 81 11.84 6.90 10.58
CA VAL A 81 12.15 8.07 11.43
C VAL A 81 13.62 8.46 11.37
N SER A 82 14.51 7.47 11.33
CA SER A 82 15.95 7.72 11.35
C SER A 82 16.75 6.58 10.75
N ARG A 83 18.04 6.83 10.49
CA ARG A 83 18.99 5.78 10.08
C ARG A 83 19.46 4.91 11.24
N LYS A 84 19.17 5.29 12.49
CA LYS A 84 19.54 4.53 13.67
C LYS A 84 18.41 3.60 14.05
N THR A 85 18.57 2.36 13.65
CA THR A 85 17.71 1.23 14.01
C THR A 85 18.56 0.19 14.72
N TRP A 86 17.91 -0.76 15.40
CA TRP A 86 18.61 -1.91 15.99
C TRP A 86 19.45 -2.66 14.95
N ARG A 87 19.03 -2.68 13.67
CA ARG A 87 19.78 -3.27 12.55
C ARG A 87 21.11 -2.56 12.32
N SER A 88 21.10 -1.23 12.29
CA SER A 88 22.32 -0.42 12.12
C SER A 88 23.27 -0.49 13.32
N GLU A 89 22.75 -0.76 14.52
CA GLU A 89 23.55 -0.97 15.72
C GLU A 89 24.24 -2.34 15.71
N GLN A 90 23.56 -3.37 15.19
CA GLN A 90 24.11 -4.72 15.05
C GLN A 90 25.08 -4.86 13.86
N PHE A 91 24.79 -4.17 12.75
CA PHE A 91 25.63 -4.20 11.54
C PHE A 91 25.82 -2.78 11.00
N THR A 92 27.00 -2.21 11.23
CA THR A 92 27.29 -0.79 10.91
C THR A 92 27.19 -0.50 9.41
N GLU A 93 27.51 -1.48 8.58
CA GLU A 93 27.46 -1.39 7.13
C GLU A 93 26.04 -1.54 6.56
N TYR A 94 25.04 -1.88 7.38
CA TYR A 94 23.64 -2.01 6.95
C TYR A 94 23.14 -0.71 6.31
N LYS A 95 22.64 -0.80 5.07
CA LYS A 95 22.18 0.34 4.25
C LYS A 95 23.22 1.48 4.11
N ALA A 96 24.50 1.25 4.44
CA ALA A 96 25.54 2.28 4.43
C ALA A 96 25.91 2.76 3.02
N ASN A 97 25.64 1.95 2.00
CA ASN A 97 25.84 2.29 0.59
C ASN A 97 24.68 3.13 0.01
N ARG A 98 23.58 3.34 0.74
CA ARG A 98 22.49 4.20 0.30
C ARG A 98 22.99 5.64 0.24
N SER A 99 22.89 6.26 -0.93
CA SER A 99 23.23 7.66 -1.12
C SER A 99 22.41 8.55 -0.17
N LYS A 100 22.99 9.66 0.28
CA LYS A 100 22.24 10.67 1.02
C LYS A 100 21.06 11.12 0.14
N SER A 101 19.84 11.03 0.67
CA SER A 101 18.66 11.52 -0.04
C SER A 101 18.90 12.98 -0.44
N PRO A 102 18.53 13.38 -1.68
CA PRO A 102 18.62 14.76 -2.12
C PRO A 102 17.94 15.69 -1.11
N ASP A 103 18.52 16.85 -0.81
CA ASP A 103 17.93 17.73 0.19
C ASP A 103 16.54 18.25 -0.28
N GLU A 104 16.32 18.36 -1.60
CA GLU A 104 15.02 18.63 -2.25
C GLU A 104 13.94 17.55 -1.97
N PHE A 105 14.35 16.32 -1.61
CA PHE A 105 13.43 15.24 -1.28
C PHE A 105 12.91 15.33 0.16
N LYS A 106 13.75 15.75 1.11
CA LYS A 106 13.39 15.74 2.54
C LYS A 106 12.21 16.64 2.85
N GLY A 107 12.21 17.88 2.33
CA GLY A 107 11.09 18.81 2.53
C GLY A 107 9.78 18.30 1.94
N GLN A 108 9.84 17.46 0.90
CA GLN A 108 8.64 16.86 0.31
C GLN A 108 8.00 15.78 1.19
N VAL A 109 8.79 15.07 2.01
CA VAL A 109 8.25 14.03 2.92
C VAL A 109 7.41 14.66 4.03
N GLU A 110 7.85 15.80 4.57
CA GLU A 110 7.09 16.58 5.56
C GLU A 110 5.75 17.07 4.98
N LEU A 111 5.78 17.63 3.76
CA LEU A 111 4.58 18.08 3.05
C LEU A 111 3.62 16.94 2.69
N ILE A 112 4.14 15.73 2.41
CA ILE A 112 3.31 14.52 2.27
C ILE A 112 2.61 14.21 3.60
N GLY A 113 3.31 14.34 4.73
CA GLY A 113 2.72 14.20 6.06
C GLY A 113 1.55 15.15 6.30
N GLU A 114 1.72 16.44 5.99
CA GLU A 114 0.66 17.44 6.11
C GLU A 114 -0.57 17.12 5.24
N LEU A 115 -0.36 16.64 4.01
CA LEU A 115 -1.45 16.20 3.14
C LEU A 115 -2.18 14.98 3.70
N LEU A 116 -1.45 14.00 4.24
CA LEU A 116 -2.06 12.83 4.87
C LEU A 116 -2.88 13.23 6.11
N ASP A 117 -2.39 14.18 6.90
CA ASP A 117 -3.10 14.73 8.05
C ASP A 117 -4.41 15.42 7.60
N ALA A 118 -4.39 16.24 6.55
CA ALA A 118 -5.59 16.85 5.97
C ALA A 118 -6.56 15.83 5.34
N MET A 119 -6.05 14.68 4.88
CA MET A 119 -6.87 13.56 4.41
C MET A 119 -7.37 12.65 5.56
N ASN A 120 -7.12 13.02 6.83
CA ASN A 120 -7.43 12.22 8.01
C ASN A 120 -6.90 10.77 7.92
N ILE A 121 -5.67 10.62 7.41
CA ILE A 121 -4.99 9.33 7.28
C ILE A 121 -3.99 9.17 8.40
N THR A 122 -4.15 8.11 9.20
CA THR A 122 -3.19 7.77 10.26
C THR A 122 -1.83 7.43 9.65
N ARG A 123 -0.79 8.12 10.12
CA ARG A 123 0.59 7.87 9.76
C ARG A 123 1.41 7.44 10.98
N PHE A 124 2.31 6.49 10.77
CA PHE A 124 3.19 5.97 11.81
C PHE A 124 4.64 6.32 11.51
N ALA A 125 5.36 6.66 12.56
CA ALA A 125 6.77 6.97 12.57
C ALA A 125 7.29 6.56 13.96
N VAL A 126 7.94 5.40 14.06
CA VAL A 126 8.36 4.82 15.35
C VAL A 126 9.88 4.80 15.45
N ASP A 127 10.42 5.41 16.49
CA ASP A 127 11.87 5.44 16.73
C ASP A 127 12.43 4.02 16.91
N GLY A 128 13.59 3.77 16.29
CA GLY A 128 14.31 2.49 16.39
C GLY A 128 13.81 1.39 15.42
N PHE A 129 12.68 1.60 14.76
CA PHE A 129 12.07 0.68 13.80
C PHE A 129 11.95 1.28 12.41
N GLU A 130 11.91 0.43 11.40
CA GLU A 130 11.70 0.83 10.00
C GLU A 130 10.21 0.79 9.64
N ALA A 131 9.83 1.47 8.56
CA ALA A 131 8.45 1.45 8.07
C ALA A 131 7.94 0.02 7.83
N ASP A 132 8.81 -0.87 7.35
CA ASP A 132 8.49 -2.28 7.09
C ASP A 132 8.15 -3.06 8.37
N ASP A 133 8.76 -2.74 9.51
CA ASP A 133 8.46 -3.37 10.81
C ASP A 133 7.05 -2.95 11.31
N VAL A 134 6.71 -1.68 11.12
CA VAL A 134 5.37 -1.16 11.45
C VAL A 134 4.31 -1.81 10.56
N ILE A 135 4.58 -1.93 9.26
CA ILE A 135 3.70 -2.61 8.30
C ILE A 135 3.54 -4.08 8.67
N ALA A 136 4.63 -4.78 8.98
CA ALA A 136 4.60 -6.18 9.38
C ALA A 136 3.76 -6.41 10.65
N THR A 137 3.89 -5.51 11.62
CA THR A 137 3.10 -5.52 12.86
C THR A 137 1.61 -5.33 12.56
N LEU A 138 1.24 -4.29 11.81
CA LEU A 138 -0.17 -4.01 11.48
C LEU A 138 -0.78 -5.11 10.60
N ALA A 139 -0.04 -5.65 9.63
CA ALA A 139 -0.51 -6.72 8.77
C ALA A 139 -0.80 -8.00 9.56
N THR A 140 0.09 -8.36 10.49
CA THR A 140 -0.08 -9.54 11.36
C THR A 140 -1.31 -9.37 12.26
N GLN A 141 -1.43 -8.22 12.94
CA GLN A 141 -2.59 -7.93 13.79
C GLN A 141 -3.90 -7.94 12.99
N ALA A 142 -3.91 -7.36 11.79
CA ALA A 142 -5.11 -7.25 10.97
C ALA A 142 -5.56 -8.61 10.44
N GLU A 143 -4.62 -9.46 10.00
CA GLU A 143 -4.93 -10.83 9.57
C GLU A 143 -5.58 -11.64 10.70
N GLU A 144 -5.01 -11.57 11.92
CA GLU A 144 -5.57 -12.20 13.12
C GLU A 144 -6.96 -11.68 13.48
N GLN A 145 -7.23 -10.41 13.19
CA GLN A 145 -8.53 -9.75 13.39
C GLN A 145 -9.52 -9.98 12.23
N GLY A 146 -9.16 -10.78 11.22
CA GLY A 146 -10.07 -11.14 10.14
C GLY A 146 -10.12 -10.13 8.98
N PHE A 147 -9.09 -9.30 8.79
CA PHE A 147 -8.98 -8.39 7.67
C PHE A 147 -8.39 -9.07 6.43
N ASP A 148 -8.69 -8.51 5.26
CA ASP A 148 -7.84 -8.67 4.09
C ASP A 148 -6.88 -7.48 4.01
N VAL A 149 -5.58 -7.75 3.88
CA VAL A 149 -4.53 -6.75 3.94
C VAL A 149 -3.86 -6.59 2.58
N LEU A 150 -3.72 -5.34 2.16
CA LEU A 150 -2.96 -4.94 0.98
C LEU A 150 -1.78 -4.08 1.41
N ILE A 151 -0.56 -4.51 1.08
CA ILE A 151 0.68 -3.79 1.41
C ILE A 151 1.25 -3.17 0.13
N VAL A 152 1.35 -1.84 0.06
CA VAL A 152 1.95 -1.14 -1.08
C VAL A 152 3.36 -0.73 -0.73
N THR A 153 4.35 -1.45 -1.27
CA THR A 153 5.77 -1.17 -1.03
C THR A 153 6.62 -1.53 -2.24
N GLY A 154 7.74 -0.82 -2.38
CA GLY A 154 8.82 -1.18 -3.29
C GLY A 154 9.84 -2.16 -2.71
N ASP A 155 9.69 -2.57 -1.45
CA ASP A 155 10.57 -3.53 -0.80
C ASP A 155 10.13 -4.98 -1.07
N ARG A 156 11.09 -5.85 -1.34
CA ARG A 156 10.84 -7.27 -1.58
C ARG A 156 10.80 -8.07 -0.28
N ASP A 157 11.34 -7.56 0.81
CA ASP A 157 11.37 -8.27 2.08
C ASP A 157 9.96 -8.44 2.65
N SER A 158 9.05 -7.52 2.32
CA SER A 158 7.60 -7.66 2.60
C SER A 158 6.95 -8.90 1.96
N PHE A 159 7.59 -9.57 0.99
CA PHE A 159 7.06 -10.85 0.47
C PHE A 159 7.00 -11.95 1.55
N GLN A 160 7.73 -11.82 2.65
CA GLN A 160 7.63 -12.73 3.79
C GLN A 160 6.30 -12.62 4.56
N LEU A 161 5.55 -11.54 4.35
CA LEU A 161 4.25 -11.29 4.97
C LEU A 161 3.09 -11.85 4.15
N VAL A 162 3.35 -12.31 2.92
CA VAL A 162 2.30 -12.75 2.00
C VAL A 162 1.64 -14.03 2.50
N THR A 163 0.31 -14.01 2.58
CA THR A 163 -0.55 -15.14 2.96
C THR A 163 -1.76 -15.20 2.01
N ASP A 164 -2.75 -16.03 2.32
CA ASP A 164 -4.02 -16.02 1.58
C ASP A 164 -4.82 -14.72 1.81
N HIS A 165 -4.58 -14.02 2.93
CA HIS A 165 -5.26 -12.78 3.30
C HIS A 165 -4.38 -11.53 3.24
N VAL A 166 -3.06 -11.69 3.07
CA VAL A 166 -2.10 -10.58 2.92
C VAL A 166 -1.49 -10.60 1.53
N THR A 167 -1.74 -9.54 0.74
CA THR A 167 -1.17 -9.38 -0.61
C THR A 167 -0.25 -8.17 -0.67
N VAL A 168 0.94 -8.34 -1.26
CA VAL A 168 1.84 -7.21 -1.54
C VAL A 168 1.57 -6.66 -2.95
N LEU A 169 1.27 -5.36 -3.05
CA LEU A 169 1.13 -4.59 -4.27
C LEU A 169 2.46 -3.93 -4.62
N TYR A 170 3.28 -4.62 -5.42
CA TYR A 170 4.64 -4.20 -5.75
C TYR A 170 4.66 -3.34 -7.03
N PRO A 171 5.16 -2.08 -6.99
CA PRO A 171 5.22 -1.23 -8.18
C PRO A 171 6.31 -1.71 -9.17
N THR A 172 5.91 -2.29 -10.31
CA THR A 172 6.82 -2.88 -11.30
C THR A 172 7.26 -1.93 -12.39
N LYS A 173 6.42 -0.95 -12.78
CA LYS A 173 6.76 0.07 -13.78
C LYS A 173 6.18 1.42 -13.44
N GLY A 174 7.07 2.41 -13.32
CA GLY A 174 6.70 3.79 -12.99
C GLY A 174 5.92 3.90 -11.69
N VAL A 175 4.92 4.78 -11.69
CA VAL A 175 4.04 5.08 -10.55
C VAL A 175 2.67 4.38 -10.63
N SER A 176 2.32 3.73 -11.75
CA SER A 176 0.93 3.29 -11.99
C SER A 176 0.73 1.77 -12.11
N GLU A 177 1.77 0.99 -12.39
CA GLU A 177 1.63 -0.46 -12.58
C GLU A 177 2.01 -1.20 -11.29
N LEU A 178 1.00 -1.75 -10.60
CA LEU A 178 1.16 -2.57 -9.39
C LEU A 178 0.99 -4.06 -9.74
N THR A 179 1.97 -4.87 -9.37
CA THR A 179 1.88 -6.34 -9.46
C THR A 179 1.49 -6.92 -8.12
N ARG A 180 0.45 -7.76 -8.12
CA ARG A 180 -0.03 -8.48 -6.92
C ARG A 180 0.86 -9.68 -6.63
N PHE A 181 1.50 -9.68 -5.48
CA PHE A 181 2.24 -10.81 -4.94
C PHE A 181 1.37 -11.54 -3.91
N THR A 182 0.74 -12.62 -4.36
CA THR A 182 0.07 -13.64 -3.56
C THR A 182 1.02 -14.83 -3.33
N PRO A 183 0.70 -15.81 -2.48
CA PRO A 183 1.56 -16.99 -2.27
C PRO A 183 1.89 -17.70 -3.59
N GLY A 184 0.90 -17.84 -4.47
CA GLY A 184 1.08 -18.39 -5.81
C GLY A 184 2.04 -17.57 -6.68
N LYS A 185 1.99 -16.23 -6.61
CA LYS A 185 2.90 -15.38 -7.39
C LYS A 185 4.34 -15.40 -6.87
N VAL A 186 4.52 -15.46 -5.55
CA VAL A 186 5.83 -15.66 -4.92
C VAL A 186 6.43 -16.99 -5.38
N HIS A 187 5.63 -18.06 -5.35
CA HIS A 187 6.05 -19.37 -5.82
C HIS A 187 6.37 -19.40 -7.32
N GLU A 188 5.55 -18.80 -8.18
CA GLU A 188 5.81 -18.70 -9.62
C GLU A 188 7.15 -18.00 -9.91
N LYS A 189 7.43 -16.90 -9.21
CA LYS A 189 8.61 -16.08 -9.48
C LYS A 189 9.90 -16.64 -8.88
N TYR A 190 9.83 -17.15 -7.65
CA TYR A 190 11.01 -17.54 -6.87
C TYR A 190 11.15 -19.05 -6.67
N GLY A 191 10.08 -19.82 -6.93
CA GLY A 191 10.03 -21.25 -6.64
C GLY A 191 9.99 -21.56 -5.14
N LEU A 192 9.54 -20.61 -4.31
CA LEU A 192 9.57 -20.66 -2.85
C LEU A 192 8.24 -20.21 -2.26
N THR A 193 7.95 -20.61 -1.03
CA THR A 193 6.82 -20.06 -0.27
C THR A 193 7.20 -18.70 0.35
N PRO A 194 6.22 -17.84 0.70
CA PRO A 194 6.47 -16.62 1.47
C PRO A 194 7.31 -16.84 2.73
N ALA A 195 7.01 -17.89 3.51
CA ALA A 195 7.74 -18.24 4.72
C ALA A 195 9.23 -18.61 4.47
N GLN A 196 9.57 -19.07 3.27
CA GLN A 196 10.93 -19.39 2.85
C GLN A 196 11.68 -18.18 2.27
N TYR A 197 10.99 -17.09 1.98
CA TYR A 197 11.59 -15.93 1.32
C TYR A 197 12.70 -15.26 2.14
N PRO A 198 12.57 -15.06 3.47
CA PRO A 198 13.66 -14.50 4.28
C PRO A 198 14.94 -15.33 4.27
N ASP A 199 14.81 -16.66 4.33
CA ASP A 199 15.93 -17.60 4.26
C ASP A 199 16.68 -17.48 2.91
N PHE A 200 15.91 -17.36 1.83
CA PHE A 200 16.43 -17.14 0.49
C PHE A 200 17.11 -15.78 0.34
N ALA A 201 16.52 -14.71 0.87
CA ALA A 201 17.08 -13.36 0.85
C ALA A 201 18.42 -13.32 1.60
N ALA A 202 18.51 -13.96 2.76
CA ALA A 202 19.73 -14.04 3.55
C ALA A 202 20.89 -14.71 2.80
N LEU A 203 20.61 -15.83 2.11
CA LEU A 203 21.60 -16.59 1.34
C LEU A 203 22.11 -15.84 0.10
N ARG A 204 21.19 -15.18 -0.63
CA ARG A 204 21.55 -14.43 -1.84
C ARG A 204 22.24 -13.10 -1.51
N GLY A 205 22.03 -12.59 -0.29
CA GLY A 205 22.38 -11.22 0.12
C GLY A 205 21.46 -10.18 -0.50
N ASP A 206 21.59 -8.92 -0.09
CA ASP A 206 20.88 -7.82 -0.73
C ASP A 206 21.77 -6.59 -0.92
N PRO A 207 22.20 -6.30 -2.16
CA PRO A 207 22.98 -5.11 -2.46
C PRO A 207 22.30 -3.79 -2.08
N SER A 208 20.95 -3.68 -2.11
CA SER A 208 20.26 -2.42 -1.74
C SER A 208 20.40 -2.08 -0.26
N ASP A 209 20.59 -3.10 0.56
CA ASP A 209 20.74 -3.01 2.01
C ASP A 209 22.18 -3.26 2.46
N ASN A 210 23.10 -3.37 1.49
CA ASN A 210 24.51 -3.68 1.69
C ASN A 210 24.73 -5.01 2.45
N LEU A 211 23.81 -5.97 2.29
CA LEU A 211 23.91 -7.30 2.87
C LEU A 211 24.72 -8.21 1.93
N PRO A 212 25.91 -8.68 2.35
CA PRO A 212 26.77 -9.49 1.49
C PRO A 212 26.17 -10.87 1.23
N GLY A 213 26.16 -11.29 -0.03
CA GLY A 213 25.81 -12.66 -0.42
C GLY A 213 27.02 -13.60 -0.39
N ILE A 214 26.78 -14.90 -0.59
CA ILE A 214 27.87 -15.88 -0.73
C ILE A 214 28.45 -15.81 -2.16
N PRO A 215 29.78 -15.64 -2.34
CA PRO A 215 30.37 -15.53 -3.67
C PRO A 215 30.08 -16.72 -4.60
N GLY A 216 29.37 -16.49 -5.69
CA GLY A 216 28.98 -17.55 -6.65
C GLY A 216 27.70 -18.30 -6.28
N VAL A 217 27.00 -17.87 -5.24
CA VAL A 217 25.62 -18.27 -4.93
C VAL A 217 24.70 -17.13 -5.37
N GLY A 218 23.95 -17.36 -6.44
CA GLY A 218 22.88 -16.45 -6.86
C GLY A 218 21.50 -17.00 -6.49
N GLU A 219 20.44 -16.32 -6.97
CA GLU A 219 19.05 -16.68 -6.66
C GLU A 219 18.74 -18.16 -6.92
N LYS A 220 19.16 -18.72 -8.07
CA LYS A 220 18.90 -20.13 -8.41
C LYS A 220 19.49 -21.11 -7.40
N THR A 221 20.70 -20.86 -6.93
CA THR A 221 21.39 -21.76 -5.98
C THR A 221 20.78 -21.62 -4.59
N ALA A 222 20.49 -20.39 -4.15
CA ALA A 222 19.83 -20.13 -2.88
C ALA A 222 18.44 -20.79 -2.82
N ALA A 223 17.61 -20.59 -3.84
CA ALA A 223 16.29 -21.20 -3.92
C ALA A 223 16.36 -22.74 -3.96
N LYS A 224 17.33 -23.31 -4.69
CA LYS A 224 17.56 -24.76 -4.69
C LYS A 224 17.85 -25.30 -3.29
N TRP A 225 18.73 -24.64 -2.53
CA TRP A 225 19.05 -25.07 -1.18
C TRP A 225 17.86 -24.98 -0.24
N ILE A 226 17.12 -23.87 -0.25
CA ILE A 226 15.94 -23.75 0.62
C ILE A 226 14.87 -24.79 0.27
N ASN A 227 14.65 -25.07 -1.02
CA ASN A 227 13.74 -26.15 -1.42
C ASN A 227 14.23 -27.55 -1.03
N GLN A 228 15.55 -27.79 -1.10
CA GLN A 228 16.13 -29.10 -0.77
C GLN A 228 16.15 -29.37 0.74
N PHE A 229 16.51 -28.37 1.54
CA PHE A 229 16.70 -28.52 2.97
C PHE A 229 15.46 -28.10 3.78
N GLY A 230 14.55 -27.33 3.18
CA GLY A 230 13.31 -26.84 3.78
C GLY A 230 13.42 -25.42 4.33
N SER A 231 14.51 -25.13 5.07
CA SER A 231 14.79 -23.82 5.67
C SER A 231 16.30 -23.55 5.77
N PHE A 232 16.67 -22.30 6.08
CA PHE A 232 18.06 -21.94 6.36
C PHE A 232 18.60 -22.65 7.61
N LYS A 233 17.77 -22.79 8.66
CA LYS A 233 18.14 -23.52 9.87
C LYS A 233 18.53 -24.97 9.54
N GLU A 234 17.68 -25.64 8.78
CA GLU A 234 17.92 -27.02 8.34
C GLU A 234 19.15 -27.17 7.44
N LEU A 235 19.42 -26.17 6.58
CA LEU A 235 20.63 -26.12 5.76
C LEU A 235 21.88 -25.99 6.63
N VAL A 236 21.84 -25.20 7.70
CA VAL A 236 22.96 -25.01 8.63
C VAL A 236 23.27 -26.31 9.38
N GLU A 237 22.24 -27.00 9.89
CA GLU A 237 22.40 -28.26 10.61
C GLU A 237 22.98 -29.38 9.73
N ARG A 238 22.76 -29.31 8.42
CA ARG A 238 23.22 -30.28 7.42
C ARG A 238 24.23 -29.69 6.42
N VAL A 239 24.97 -28.65 6.82
CA VAL A 239 25.87 -27.91 5.93
C VAL A 239 26.94 -28.79 5.27
N ASP A 240 27.30 -29.90 5.92
CA ASP A 240 28.26 -30.86 5.39
C ASP A 240 27.73 -31.69 4.22
N GLU A 241 26.42 -31.76 3.99
CA GLU A 241 25.83 -32.38 2.80
C GLU A 241 26.08 -31.55 1.54
N VAL A 242 26.30 -30.24 1.69
CA VAL A 242 26.65 -29.35 0.56
C VAL A 242 28.14 -29.54 0.22
N LYS A 243 28.42 -30.38 -0.76
CA LYS A 243 29.79 -30.72 -1.19
C LYS A 243 30.37 -29.74 -2.22
N GLY A 244 31.69 -29.80 -2.38
CA GLY A 244 32.45 -29.05 -3.39
C GLY A 244 32.70 -27.59 -3.01
N LYS A 245 33.30 -26.84 -3.95
CA LYS A 245 33.74 -25.45 -3.74
C LYS A 245 32.63 -24.50 -3.29
N VAL A 246 31.39 -24.72 -3.73
CA VAL A 246 30.24 -23.88 -3.32
C VAL A 246 29.85 -24.17 -1.86
N GLY A 247 29.97 -25.42 -1.41
CA GLY A 247 29.77 -25.79 -0.02
C GLY A 247 30.85 -25.27 0.91
N GLU A 248 32.12 -25.26 0.47
CA GLU A 248 33.22 -24.59 1.19
C GLU A 248 32.87 -23.12 1.43
N LYS A 249 32.48 -22.38 0.38
CA LYS A 249 32.05 -20.98 0.52
C LYS A 249 30.83 -20.80 1.42
N LEU A 250 29.85 -21.70 1.38
CA LEU A 250 28.71 -21.64 2.30
C LEU A 250 29.19 -21.71 3.76
N ARG A 251 30.14 -22.60 4.08
CA ARG A 251 30.72 -22.70 5.43
C ARG A 251 31.53 -21.45 5.79
N ASP A 252 32.36 -20.95 4.86
CA ASP A 252 33.20 -19.78 5.08
C ASP A 252 32.38 -18.49 5.34
N HIS A 253 31.17 -18.40 4.78
CA HIS A 253 30.29 -17.24 4.88
C HIS A 253 29.09 -17.45 5.82
N LEU A 254 29.04 -18.55 6.57
CA LEU A 254 27.85 -18.95 7.33
C LEU A 254 27.41 -17.92 8.38
N GLU A 255 28.35 -17.35 9.12
CA GLU A 255 28.05 -16.32 10.14
C GLU A 255 27.48 -15.05 9.51
N SER A 256 27.97 -14.67 8.33
CA SER A 256 27.42 -13.54 7.58
C SER A 256 25.97 -13.79 7.14
N VAL A 257 25.65 -15.02 6.71
CA VAL A 257 24.28 -15.36 6.32
C VAL A 257 23.35 -15.44 7.53
N LYS A 258 23.83 -15.93 8.68
CA LYS A 258 23.07 -15.89 9.94
C LYS A 258 22.73 -14.45 10.33
N LEU A 259 23.70 -13.55 10.23
CA LEU A 259 23.47 -12.12 10.46
C LEU A 259 22.47 -11.55 9.44
N ASN A 260 22.64 -11.80 8.14
CA ASN A 260 21.68 -11.36 7.13
C ASN A 260 20.26 -11.84 7.46
N ARG A 261 20.12 -13.11 7.88
CA ARG A 261 18.82 -13.69 8.22
C ARG A 261 18.15 -13.00 9.40
N GLN A 262 18.94 -12.58 10.39
CA GLN A 262 18.44 -11.78 11.51
C GLN A 262 18.00 -10.39 11.03
N LEU A 263 18.82 -9.72 10.21
CA LEU A 263 18.53 -8.37 9.72
C LEU A 263 17.35 -8.32 8.75
N THR A 264 17.09 -9.35 7.96
CA THR A 264 15.97 -9.37 7.00
C THR A 264 14.64 -9.85 7.59
N GLU A 265 14.64 -10.38 8.82
CA GLU A 265 13.38 -10.69 9.51
C GLU A 265 12.70 -9.38 9.91
N LEU A 266 11.43 -9.23 9.55
CA LEU A 266 10.63 -8.08 9.97
C LEU A 266 10.11 -8.28 11.38
N VAL A 267 10.18 -7.22 12.20
CA VAL A 267 9.60 -7.20 13.54
C VAL A 267 8.08 -7.08 13.41
N ARG A 268 7.33 -7.89 14.17
CA ARG A 268 5.85 -8.00 14.05
C ARG A 268 5.09 -7.58 15.31
N ASP A 269 5.80 -7.09 16.30
CA ASP A 269 5.30 -6.76 17.64
C ASP A 269 5.75 -5.37 18.09
N VAL A 270 5.90 -4.44 17.15
CA VAL A 270 6.20 -3.02 17.46
C VAL A 270 5.04 -2.43 18.28
N GLU A 271 5.34 -1.66 19.32
CA GLU A 271 4.32 -0.94 20.07
C GLU A 271 3.81 0.25 19.25
N LEU A 272 2.52 0.23 18.89
CA LEU A 272 1.89 1.23 18.02
C LEU A 272 0.79 2.00 18.76
N ALA A 273 0.64 3.28 18.41
CA ALA A 273 -0.38 4.15 19.00
C ALA A 273 -1.83 3.76 18.63
N ALA A 274 -2.02 2.98 17.57
CA ALA A 274 -3.30 2.46 17.13
C ALA A 274 -3.12 1.11 16.42
N GLY A 275 -4.08 0.20 16.61
CA GLY A 275 -4.19 -1.06 15.89
C GLY A 275 -5.15 -0.98 14.69
N PRO A 276 -5.32 -2.07 13.92
CA PRO A 276 -6.08 -2.11 12.67
C PRO A 276 -7.50 -1.56 12.75
N GLU A 277 -8.28 -1.90 13.79
CA GLU A 277 -9.64 -1.39 13.99
C GLU A 277 -9.72 0.15 14.10
N GLY A 278 -8.65 0.79 14.59
CA GLY A 278 -8.55 2.24 14.73
C GLY A 278 -8.18 2.97 13.43
N LEU A 279 -7.97 2.25 12.33
CA LEU A 279 -7.49 2.80 11.05
C LEU A 279 -8.62 3.02 10.03
N GLY A 280 -9.87 3.07 10.48
CA GLY A 280 -11.04 3.27 9.62
C GLY A 280 -10.94 4.59 8.87
N ARG A 281 -11.23 4.56 7.57
CA ARG A 281 -11.18 5.78 6.74
C ARG A 281 -12.31 6.73 7.10
N THR A 282 -11.98 8.01 7.26
CA THR A 282 -12.92 9.08 7.56
C THR A 282 -12.90 10.16 6.47
N PRO A 283 -13.95 10.99 6.36
CA PRO A 283 -13.97 12.11 5.41
C PRO A 283 -12.77 13.04 5.58
N TYR A 284 -12.27 13.59 4.48
CA TYR A 284 -11.14 14.53 4.51
C TYR A 284 -11.51 15.88 5.16
N ASP A 285 -10.53 16.57 5.73
CA ASP A 285 -10.63 18.01 5.95
C ASP A 285 -10.40 18.72 4.60
N ARG A 286 -11.50 18.94 3.87
CA ARG A 286 -11.47 19.51 2.52
C ARG A 286 -10.96 20.96 2.50
N GLU A 287 -11.14 21.71 3.58
CA GLU A 287 -10.64 23.09 3.68
C GLU A 287 -9.12 23.07 3.83
N ALA A 288 -8.60 22.33 4.81
CA ALA A 288 -7.16 22.18 5.01
C ALA A 288 -6.48 21.59 3.76
N LEU A 289 -7.08 20.55 3.16
CA LEU A 289 -6.56 19.93 1.95
C LEU A 289 -6.50 20.94 0.78
N SER A 290 -7.53 21.76 0.58
CA SER A 290 -7.51 22.77 -0.47
C SER A 290 -6.42 23.81 -0.24
N VAL A 291 -6.23 24.28 0.99
CA VAL A 291 -5.17 25.25 1.34
C VAL A 291 -3.79 24.69 1.00
N ILE A 292 -3.52 23.44 1.37
CA ILE A 292 -2.23 22.80 1.07
C ILE A 292 -2.05 22.63 -0.44
N LEU A 293 -3.08 22.16 -1.16
CA LEU A 293 -3.01 22.00 -2.63
C LEU A 293 -2.84 23.34 -3.36
N ASP A 294 -3.37 24.44 -2.83
CA ASP A 294 -3.16 25.79 -3.35
C ASP A 294 -1.72 26.28 -3.12
N ALA A 295 -1.18 26.06 -1.90
CA ALA A 295 0.19 26.40 -1.54
C ALA A 295 1.23 25.62 -2.38
N LEU A 296 0.93 24.36 -2.70
CA LEU A 296 1.74 23.51 -3.58
C LEU A 296 1.52 23.80 -5.08
N GLU A 297 0.65 24.76 -5.41
CA GLU A 297 0.28 25.15 -6.78
C GLU A 297 -0.29 24.00 -7.64
N PHE A 298 -0.86 22.97 -7.00
CA PHE A 298 -1.54 21.88 -7.68
C PHE A 298 -2.94 22.30 -8.16
N ARG A 299 -2.98 23.20 -9.14
CA ARG A 299 -4.20 23.87 -9.64
C ARG A 299 -4.95 23.10 -10.73
N HIS A 300 -4.40 22.01 -11.24
CA HIS A 300 -5.06 21.22 -12.27
C HIS A 300 -6.32 20.54 -11.72
N GLN A 301 -7.49 20.96 -12.19
CA GLN A 301 -8.79 20.49 -11.69
C GLN A 301 -8.90 18.96 -11.72
N ASN A 302 -8.52 18.33 -12.84
CA ASN A 302 -8.53 16.87 -12.98
C ASN A 302 -7.71 16.13 -11.90
N PHE A 303 -6.65 16.76 -11.37
CA PHE A 303 -5.86 16.16 -10.29
C PHE A 303 -6.60 16.28 -8.95
N ARG A 304 -7.17 17.45 -8.65
CA ARG A 304 -7.98 17.67 -7.44
C ARG A 304 -9.21 16.77 -7.41
N ASP A 305 -9.94 16.69 -8.52
CA ASP A 305 -11.13 15.85 -8.65
C ASP A 305 -10.82 14.39 -8.39
N ARG A 306 -9.65 13.89 -8.84
CA ARG A 306 -9.21 12.51 -8.58
C ARG A 306 -8.95 12.25 -7.10
N ILE A 307 -8.45 13.24 -6.36
CA ILE A 307 -8.22 13.12 -4.91
C ILE A 307 -9.56 13.14 -4.17
N MET A 308 -10.45 14.07 -4.54
CA MET A 308 -11.78 14.19 -3.92
C MET A 308 -12.69 13.01 -4.26
N ALA A 309 -12.55 12.40 -5.44
CA ALA A 309 -13.35 11.24 -5.83
C ALA A 309 -13.10 9.99 -4.96
N VAL A 310 -12.00 9.95 -4.21
CA VAL A 310 -11.70 8.87 -3.27
C VAL A 310 -11.91 9.28 -1.80
N ASP A 311 -12.40 10.48 -1.54
CA ASP A 311 -12.81 10.94 -0.21
C ASP A 311 -14.04 10.15 0.29
N PRO A 312 -13.98 9.49 1.46
CA PRO A 312 -15.15 8.85 2.05
C PRO A 312 -16.35 9.81 2.25
N GLY A 313 -16.08 11.11 2.44
CA GLY A 313 -17.11 12.14 2.56
C GLY A 313 -17.87 12.45 1.27
N ALA A 314 -17.34 12.10 0.10
CA ALA A 314 -17.99 12.40 -1.18
C ALA A 314 -19.32 11.64 -1.36
N ALA A 315 -19.47 10.48 -0.73
CA ALA A 315 -20.72 9.71 -0.74
C ALA A 315 -21.83 10.35 0.13
N ALA A 316 -21.48 11.20 1.10
CA ALA A 316 -22.44 11.88 1.97
C ALA A 316 -23.08 13.12 1.32
N ASP A 317 -22.52 13.60 0.21
CA ASP A 317 -23.02 14.75 -0.56
C ASP A 317 -24.04 14.36 -1.65
N GLU A 318 -24.29 13.05 -1.86
CA GLU A 318 -25.47 12.63 -2.63
C GLU A 318 -26.73 12.95 -1.82
N PRO A 319 -27.67 13.78 -2.34
CA PRO A 319 -28.88 14.09 -1.60
C PRO A 319 -29.62 12.79 -1.30
N ALA A 320 -29.77 12.49 0.00
CA ALA A 320 -30.60 11.40 0.49
C ALA A 320 -31.90 11.40 -0.31
N ALA A 321 -32.17 10.29 -1.02
CA ALA A 321 -33.38 10.12 -1.80
C ALA A 321 -34.57 10.58 -0.94
N ALA A 322 -35.31 11.56 -1.46
CA ALA A 322 -36.40 12.23 -0.79
C ALA A 322 -37.28 11.22 -0.05
N GLU A 323 -37.50 11.46 1.25
CA GLU A 323 -38.50 10.71 2.02
C GLU A 323 -39.83 10.67 1.25
N PRO A 324 -40.57 9.55 1.30
CA PRO A 324 -41.85 9.47 0.62
C PRO A 324 -42.78 10.54 1.21
N GLY A 325 -43.06 11.56 0.39
CA GLY A 325 -43.92 12.67 0.74
C GLY A 325 -45.25 12.18 1.31
N ILE A 326 -45.60 12.77 2.45
CA ILE A 326 -46.87 12.64 3.17
C ILE A 326 -48.04 12.67 2.17
N ALA A 327 -48.83 11.59 2.15
CA ALA A 327 -50.07 11.52 1.41
C ALA A 327 -51.07 12.55 1.95
N VAL A 328 -51.31 13.62 1.21
CA VAL A 328 -52.40 14.56 1.46
C VAL A 328 -53.71 13.83 1.16
N ARG A 329 -54.48 13.54 2.22
CA ARG A 329 -55.86 13.06 2.10
C ARG A 329 -56.74 14.19 1.59
N SER A 330 -57.35 13.99 0.43
CA SER A 330 -58.42 14.86 -0.07
C SER A 330 -59.69 14.62 0.75
N GLU A 331 -60.13 15.63 1.50
CA GLU A 331 -61.45 15.67 2.12
C GLU A 331 -62.51 15.98 1.05
N GLU A 332 -63.33 15.00 0.68
CA GLU A 332 -64.58 15.21 -0.03
C GLU A 332 -65.57 15.93 0.90
N HIS A 333 -65.82 17.21 0.63
CA HIS A 333 -66.94 17.93 1.20
C HIS A 333 -68.24 17.47 0.50
N THR A 334 -69.05 16.71 1.24
CA THR A 334 -70.48 16.55 0.95
C THR A 334 -71.22 17.74 1.56
N SER A 335 -71.95 18.50 0.74
CA SER A 335 -73.04 19.33 1.26
C SER A 335 -74.23 19.23 0.32
N GLU A 336 -75.28 18.59 0.83
CA GLU A 336 -76.63 18.58 0.27
C GLU A 336 -77.24 19.97 0.40
N LEU A 337 -77.89 20.47 -0.66
CA LEU A 337 -78.93 21.50 -0.58
C LEU A 337 -79.91 21.34 -1.74
N GLN A 338 -81.04 20.69 -1.41
CA GLN A 338 -82.43 20.87 -1.85
C GLN A 338 -82.78 21.28 -3.31
N SER A 339 -83.53 20.37 -3.92
CA SER A 339 -84.47 20.37 -5.07
C SER A 339 -85.51 21.52 -5.12
N PRO A 340 -86.45 21.60 -6.10
CA PRO A 340 -86.37 21.58 -7.58
C PRO A 340 -87.16 22.74 -8.24
N CYS A 341 -86.96 23.02 -9.54
CA CYS A 341 -88.07 23.50 -10.38
C CYS A 341 -87.86 23.24 -11.88
N ASN A 342 -88.96 22.85 -12.52
CA ASN A 342 -89.13 22.49 -13.93
C ASN A 342 -88.81 23.65 -14.89
N LEU A 343 -88.27 23.37 -16.09
CA LEU A 343 -89.03 23.57 -17.34
C LEU A 343 -88.41 22.92 -18.59
N VAL A 344 -89.19 22.01 -19.16
CA VAL A 344 -89.33 21.58 -20.56
C VAL A 344 -89.08 22.68 -21.60
N CYS A 345 -88.29 22.41 -22.66
CA CYS A 345 -88.76 22.39 -24.06
C CYS A 345 -87.66 22.04 -25.07
N ARG A 346 -87.99 21.11 -25.97
CA ARG A 346 -87.34 20.84 -27.26
C ARG A 346 -87.62 21.99 -28.24
N LEU A 347 -86.66 22.32 -29.10
CA LEU A 347 -86.73 22.12 -30.56
C LEU A 347 -85.35 22.32 -31.19
#